data_AF-A0A529FHG2-F1
#
_entry.id   AF-A0A529FHG2-F1
#
_cell.length_a   1.000
_cell.length_b   1.000
_cell.length_c   1.000
_cell.angle_alpha   90.00
_cell.angle_beta   90.00
_cell.angle_gamma   90.00
#
_symmetry.space_group_name_H-M   'P 1'
#
loop_
_entity.id
_entity.type
_entity.pdbx_description
1 polymer ?
#
loop_
_entity_poly.entity_id
_entity_poly.type
_entity_poly.pdbx_seq_one_letter_code
_entity_poly.pdbx_strand_id
1 'polypeptide(L)'
;ALLVAGLFRLAGIEHAVHPSLEFLVRPWIWPALPDLLKMAACGFVASAGMILLSQAYRLAQANRVATFEYTGIIWSPLWGFLFFAEVPHSATVLGATLIIGAGLLAFRTERLRAAPPLLVPTGDTA
;
A
#
# COMPACT_ATOMS: atom_id res chain seq x y z
N ALA A 1 -11.58 -0.52 24.60
CA ALA A 1 -12.57 -1.46 24.01
C ALA A 1 -13.22 -2.34 25.08
N LEU A 2 -12.48 -3.23 25.77
CA LEU A 2 -13.05 -4.17 26.75
C LEU A 2 -13.71 -3.50 27.97
N LEU A 3 -13.11 -2.44 28.51
CA LEU A 3 -13.69 -1.65 29.62
C LEU A 3 -15.01 -0.95 29.22
N VAL A 4 -15.04 -0.42 28.00
CA VAL A 4 -16.24 0.23 27.45
C VAL A 4 -17.32 -0.82 27.22
N ALA A 5 -17.00 -1.93 26.55
CA ALA A 5 -17.95 -3.02 26.33
C ALA A 5 -18.51 -3.61 27.64
N GLY A 6 -17.69 -3.71 28.69
CA GLY A 6 -18.14 -4.14 30.03
C GLY A 6 -19.08 -3.16 30.71
N LEU A 7 -18.80 -1.85 30.59
CA LEU A 7 -19.66 -0.77 31.13
C LEU A 7 -21.04 -0.76 30.45
N PHE A 8 -21.08 -0.91 29.12
CA PHE A 8 -22.32 -0.93 28.34
C PHE A 8 -23.18 -2.17 28.64
N ARG A 9 -22.54 -3.33 28.90
CA ARG A 9 -23.23 -4.57 29.27
C ARG A 9 -23.86 -4.50 30.67
N LEU A 10 -23.22 -3.80 31.61
CA LEU A 10 -23.77 -3.54 32.96
C LEU A 10 -24.91 -2.51 32.94
N ALA A 11 -24.94 -1.61 31.94
CA ALA A 11 -25.96 -0.58 31.81
C ALA A 11 -27.29 -1.06 31.18
N GLY A 12 -27.41 -2.34 30.77
CA GLY A 12 -28.66 -2.91 30.25
C GLY A 12 -29.11 -2.36 28.88
N ILE A 13 -28.22 -1.71 28.15
CA ILE A 13 -28.50 -1.13 26.83
C ILE A 13 -28.30 -2.23 25.78
N GLU A 14 -29.29 -3.10 25.62
CA GLU A 14 -29.22 -4.16 24.60
C GLU A 14 -29.54 -3.63 23.19
N HIS A 15 -30.24 -2.50 23.05
CA HIS A 15 -30.57 -1.89 21.75
C HIS A 15 -30.23 -0.39 21.74
N ALA A 16 -29.26 -0.01 20.91
CA ALA A 16 -28.88 1.38 20.69
C ALA A 16 -29.54 1.91 19.39
N VAL A 17 -30.09 3.13 19.46
CA VAL A 17 -30.97 3.76 18.46
C VAL A 17 -30.26 4.14 17.12
N HIS A 18 -28.94 3.91 16.98
CA HIS A 18 -28.15 4.33 15.81
C HIS A 18 -27.12 3.26 15.36
N PRO A 19 -26.98 2.95 14.05
CA PRO A 19 -26.13 1.85 13.53
C PRO A 19 -24.66 1.88 13.98
N SER A 20 -24.13 3.07 14.23
CA SER A 20 -22.75 3.29 14.67
C SER A 20 -22.49 2.81 16.10
N LEU A 21 -23.51 2.83 16.97
CA LEU A 21 -23.42 2.37 18.36
C LEU A 21 -23.47 0.84 18.45
N GLU A 22 -24.12 0.20 17.48
CA GLU A 22 -24.20 -1.26 17.38
C GLU A 22 -22.81 -1.89 17.17
N PHE A 23 -21.94 -1.25 16.39
CA PHE A 23 -20.54 -1.69 16.22
C PHE A 23 -19.75 -1.66 17.53
N LEU A 24 -20.06 -0.72 18.43
CA LEU A 24 -19.36 -0.49 19.70
C LEU A 24 -19.76 -1.51 20.78
N VAL A 25 -21.01 -1.97 20.74
CA VAL A 25 -21.58 -2.95 21.69
C VAL A 25 -21.54 -4.37 21.13
N ARG A 26 -21.21 -4.54 19.84
CA ARG A 26 -21.16 -5.85 19.18
C ARG A 26 -20.26 -6.83 19.94
N PRO A 27 -20.78 -8.00 20.34
CA PRO A 27 -19.97 -9.04 20.97
C PRO A 27 -18.80 -9.45 20.07
N TRP A 28 -17.65 -9.74 20.67
CA TRP A 28 -16.53 -10.33 19.94
C TRP A 28 -16.94 -11.70 19.41
N ILE A 29 -16.87 -11.88 18.10
CA ILE A 29 -17.15 -13.15 17.44
C ILE A 29 -15.82 -13.77 17.06
N TRP A 30 -15.57 -14.99 17.54
CA TRP A 30 -14.40 -15.74 17.13
C TRP A 30 -14.49 -16.09 15.64
N PRO A 31 -13.47 -15.75 14.84
CA PRO A 31 -13.47 -16.08 13.43
C PRO A 31 -13.52 -17.59 13.24
N ALA A 32 -14.27 -18.04 12.24
CA ALA A 32 -14.31 -19.44 11.86
C ALA A 32 -12.93 -19.89 11.35
N LEU A 33 -12.65 -21.19 11.45
CA LEU A 33 -11.36 -21.75 11.03
C LEU A 33 -10.93 -21.38 9.59
N PRO A 34 -11.83 -21.32 8.59
CA PRO A 34 -11.46 -20.87 7.24
C PRO A 34 -11.01 -19.39 7.20
N ASP A 35 -11.60 -18.53 8.02
CA ASP A 35 -11.23 -17.12 8.07
C ASP A 35 -9.90 -16.91 8.80
N LEU A 36 -9.65 -17.71 9.84
CA LEU A 36 -8.36 -17.77 10.51
C LEU A 36 -7.24 -18.14 9.52
N LEU A 37 -7.49 -19.11 8.64
CA LEU A 37 -6.52 -19.53 7.63
C LEU A 37 -6.24 -18.43 6.60
N LYS A 38 -7.27 -17.71 6.13
CA LYS A 38 -7.10 -16.55 5.22
C LYS A 38 -6.28 -15.45 5.90
N MET A 39 -6.55 -15.15 7.18
CA MET A 39 -5.81 -14.16 7.94
C MET A 39 -4.34 -14.56 8.12
N ALA A 40 -4.08 -15.84 8.43
CA ALA A 40 -2.72 -16.37 8.53
C ALA A 40 -1.98 -16.30 7.19
N ALA A 41 -2.64 -16.64 6.08
CA ALA A 41 -2.08 -16.52 4.73
C ALA A 41 -1.74 -15.07 4.37
N CYS A 42 -2.64 -14.11 4.64
CA CYS A 42 -2.37 -12.69 4.45
C CYS A 42 -1.17 -12.22 5.28
N GLY A 43 -1.10 -12.62 6.55
CA GLY A 43 0.03 -12.27 7.42
C GLY A 43 1.35 -12.85 6.91
N PHE A 44 1.35 -14.09 6.43
CA PHE A 44 2.53 -14.74 5.86
C PHE A 44 3.01 -14.03 4.60
N VAL A 45 2.12 -13.74 3.65
CA VAL A 45 2.44 -13.04 2.39
C VAL A 45 2.95 -11.62 2.68
N ALA A 46 2.29 -10.89 3.59
CA ALA A 46 2.73 -9.54 3.97
C ALA A 46 4.12 -9.55 4.63
N SER A 47 4.37 -10.50 5.54
CA SER A 47 5.67 -10.64 6.19
C SER A 47 6.78 -10.99 5.19
N ALA A 48 6.53 -11.97 4.31
CA ALA A 48 7.47 -12.35 3.26
C ALA A 48 7.77 -11.17 2.33
N GLY A 49 6.75 -10.43 1.90
CA GLY A 49 6.89 -9.22 1.09
C GLY A 49 7.76 -8.16 1.79
N MET A 50 7.51 -7.91 3.08
CA MET A 50 8.27 -6.93 3.87
C MET A 50 9.73 -7.33 4.06
N ILE A 51 10.00 -8.62 4.28
CA ILE A 51 11.38 -9.15 4.38
C ILE A 51 12.09 -8.94 3.04
N LEU A 52 11.48 -9.34 1.93
CA LEU A 52 12.06 -9.18 0.59
C LEU A 52 12.31 -7.71 0.26
N LEU A 53 11.37 -6.82 0.58
CA LEU A 53 11.52 -5.39 0.38
C LEU A 53 12.68 -4.83 1.22
N SER A 54 12.78 -5.25 2.49
CA SER A 54 13.90 -4.87 3.36
C SER A 54 15.24 -5.35 2.78
N GLN A 55 15.30 -6.55 2.21
CA GLN A 55 16.50 -7.04 1.54
C GLN A 55 16.82 -6.25 0.26
N ALA A 56 15.82 -5.86 -0.52
CA ALA A 56 16.01 -5.04 -1.73
C ALA A 56 16.65 -3.69 -1.39
N TYR A 57 16.18 -3.02 -0.32
CA TYR A 57 16.78 -1.77 0.16
C TYR A 57 18.21 -1.95 0.71
N ARG A 58 18.57 -3.14 1.20
CA ARG A 58 19.94 -3.44 1.63
C ARG A 58 20.91 -3.64 0.46
N LEU A 59 20.42 -4.17 -0.66
CA LEU A 59 21.26 -4.60 -1.79
C LEU A 59 21.35 -3.56 -2.92
N ALA A 60 20.33 -2.71 -3.08
CA ALA A 60 20.23 -1.74 -4.17
C ALA A 60 20.08 -0.30 -3.65
N GLN A 61 20.45 0.67 -4.49
CA GLN A 61 20.22 2.08 -4.18
C GLN A 61 18.73 2.37 -4.03
N ALA A 62 18.37 3.15 -3.01
CA ALA A 62 16.98 3.47 -2.66
C ALA A 62 16.15 3.97 -3.86
N ASN A 63 16.75 4.76 -4.75
CA ASN A 63 16.05 5.30 -5.93
C ASN A 63 15.57 4.20 -6.90
N ARG A 64 16.36 3.13 -7.06
CA ARG A 64 15.97 1.99 -7.93
C ARG A 64 14.83 1.20 -7.30
N VAL A 65 14.88 0.95 -5.98
CA VAL A 65 13.84 0.21 -5.27
C VAL A 65 12.51 0.98 -5.26
N ALA A 66 12.54 2.28 -5.02
CA ALA A 66 11.36 3.15 -5.07
C ALA A 66 10.66 3.13 -6.44
N THR A 67 11.42 3.02 -7.53
CA THR A 67 10.85 2.89 -8.89
C THR A 67 10.03 1.61 -9.04
N PHE A 68 10.46 0.50 -8.42
CA PHE A 68 9.69 -0.75 -8.42
C PHE A 68 8.42 -0.66 -7.57
N GLU A 69 8.43 0.08 -6.47
CA GLU A 69 7.24 0.29 -5.64
C GLU A 69 6.10 0.98 -6.41
N TYR A 70 6.42 1.91 -7.32
CA TYR A 70 5.42 2.57 -8.16
C TYR A 70 4.67 1.60 -9.09
N THR A 71 5.23 0.44 -9.42
CA THR A 71 4.51 -0.59 -10.19
C THR A 71 3.28 -1.12 -9.45
N GLY A 72 3.23 -0.95 -8.11
CA GLY A 72 2.08 -1.28 -7.28
C GLY A 72 0.79 -0.58 -7.70
N ILE A 73 0.88 0.57 -8.38
CA ILE A 73 -0.29 1.31 -8.91
C ILE A 73 -1.02 0.51 -10.00
N ILE A 74 -0.31 -0.36 -10.71
CA ILE A 74 -0.90 -1.24 -11.72
C ILE A 74 -1.42 -2.52 -11.05
N TRP A 75 -0.63 -3.10 -10.15
CA TRP A 75 -0.97 -4.37 -9.49
C TRP A 75 -2.15 -4.26 -8.53
N SER A 76 -2.28 -3.16 -7.79
CA SER A 76 -3.36 -2.95 -6.82
C SER A 76 -4.77 -3.02 -7.45
N PRO A 77 -5.11 -2.23 -8.49
CA PRO A 77 -6.43 -2.31 -9.13
C PRO A 77 -6.61 -3.63 -9.90
N LEU A 78 -5.54 -4.23 -10.42
CA LEU A 78 -5.61 -5.54 -11.07
C LEU A 78 -6.06 -6.63 -10.11
N TRP A 79 -5.48 -6.69 -8.90
CA TRP A 79 -5.91 -7.64 -7.87
C TRP A 79 -7.31 -7.32 -7.33
N GLY A 80 -7.66 -6.03 -7.21
CA GLY A 80 -9.01 -5.58 -6.87
C GLY A 80 -10.06 -6.10 -7.84
N PHE A 81 -9.81 -5.96 -9.15
CA PHE A 81 -10.67 -6.49 -10.19
C PHE A 81 -10.73 -8.02 -10.18
N LEU A 82 -9.59 -8.70 -10.03
CA LEU A 82 -9.52 -10.17 -10.16
C LEU A 82 -10.19 -10.92 -8.99
N PHE A 83 -10.01 -10.46 -7.76
CA PHE A 83 -10.54 -11.15 -6.57
C PHE A 83 -11.85 -10.60 -6.06
N PHE A 84 -12.09 -9.30 -6.22
CA PHE A 84 -13.26 -8.63 -5.64
C PHE A 84 -14.25 -8.16 -6.71
N ALA A 85 -13.95 -8.39 -8.01
CA ALA A 85 -14.73 -7.87 -9.14
C ALA A 85 -14.98 -6.36 -9.05
N GLU A 86 -14.08 -5.64 -8.35
CA GLU A 86 -14.23 -4.22 -8.08
C GLU A 86 -13.74 -3.44 -9.29
N VAL A 87 -14.67 -2.90 -10.07
CA VAL A 87 -14.34 -2.07 -11.24
C VAL A 87 -13.89 -0.70 -10.74
N PRO A 88 -12.65 -0.25 -11.08
CA PRO A 88 -12.16 1.04 -10.65
C PRO A 88 -13.12 2.16 -11.04
N HIS A 89 -13.56 2.93 -10.05
CA HIS A 89 -14.40 4.10 -10.31
C HIS A 89 -13.61 5.15 -11.12
N SER A 90 -14.32 6.07 -11.78
CA SER A 90 -13.71 7.13 -12.60
C SER A 90 -12.61 7.91 -11.86
N ALA A 91 -12.77 8.13 -10.55
CA ALA A 91 -11.77 8.76 -9.69
C ALA A 91 -10.47 7.95 -9.56
N THR A 92 -10.56 6.62 -9.42
CA THR A 92 -9.39 5.71 -9.34
C THR A 92 -8.63 5.70 -10.66
N VAL A 93 -9.34 5.69 -11.79
CA VAL A 93 -8.73 5.75 -13.13
C VAL A 93 -8.02 7.10 -13.35
N LEU A 94 -8.63 8.20 -12.93
CA LEU A 94 -8.03 9.53 -13.02
C LEU A 94 -6.74 9.62 -12.19
N GLY A 95 -6.77 9.12 -10.95
CA GLY A 95 -5.59 9.05 -10.08
C GLY A 95 -4.49 8.18 -10.68
N ALA A 96 -4.82 6.99 -11.17
CA ALA A 96 -3.86 6.10 -11.83
C ALA A 96 -3.21 6.77 -13.05
N THR A 97 -4.01 7.45 -13.88
CA THR A 97 -3.51 8.17 -15.07
C THR A 97 -2.56 9.30 -14.69
N LEU A 98 -2.87 10.06 -13.63
CA LEU A 98 -2.00 11.12 -13.11
C LEU A 98 -0.65 10.57 -12.65
N ILE A 99 -0.63 9.47 -11.90
CA ILE A 99 0.63 8.92 -11.39
C ILE A 99 1.46 8.32 -12.52
N ILE A 100 0.83 7.60 -13.47
CA ILE A 100 1.52 7.09 -14.66
C ILE A 100 2.11 8.24 -15.48
N GLY A 101 1.35 9.34 -15.66
CA GLY A 101 1.81 10.54 -16.36
C GLY A 101 3.02 11.20 -15.68
N ALA A 102 2.98 11.33 -14.35
CA ALA A 102 4.10 11.86 -13.57
C ALA A 102 5.35 10.96 -13.69
N GLY A 103 5.18 9.63 -13.64
CA GLY A 103 6.28 8.68 -13.84
C GLY A 103 6.92 8.80 -15.22
N LEU A 104 6.11 8.93 -16.28
CA LEU A 104 6.60 9.11 -17.64
C LEU A 104 7.35 10.45 -17.82
N LEU A 105 6.87 11.52 -17.17
CA LEU A 105 7.52 12.84 -17.17
C LEU A 105 8.87 12.80 -16.45
N ALA A 106 8.94 12.15 -15.29
CA ALA A 106 10.17 11.96 -14.52
C ALA A 106 11.21 11.18 -15.33
N PHE A 107 10.81 10.08 -15.97
CA PHE A 107 11.70 9.29 -16.83
C PHE A 107 12.26 10.09 -18.01
N ARG A 108 11.43 10.94 -18.65
CA ARG A 108 11.90 11.85 -19.70
C ARG A 108 12.92 12.86 -19.18
N THR A 109 12.73 13.36 -17.96
CA THR A 109 13.61 14.36 -17.34
C THR A 109 14.96 13.77 -16.96
N GLU A 110 15.01 12.53 -16.48
CA GLU A 110 16.27 11.83 -16.17
C GLU A 110 17.12 11.60 -17.43
N ARG A 111 16.50 11.22 -18.56
CA ARG A 111 17.21 11.05 -19.84
C ARG A 111 17.83 12.36 -20.34
N LEU A 112 17.20 13.51 -20.06
CA LEU A 112 17.70 14.82 -20.46
C LEU A 112 18.86 15.30 -19.56
N ARG A 113 18.91 14.86 -18.30
CA ARG A 113 19.97 15.22 -17.34
C ARG A 113 21.21 14.32 -17.42
N ALA A 114 21.12 13.17 -18.07
CA ALA A 114 22.25 12.26 -18.33
C ALA A 114 23.20 12.76 -19.45
N ALA A 115 23.32 14.08 -19.66
CA ALA A 115 24.31 14.65 -20.55
C ALA A 115 25.72 14.41 -19.94
N PRO A 116 26.70 13.93 -20.73
CA PRO A 116 28.01 13.56 -20.22
C PRO A 116 28.69 14.74 -19.52
N PRO A 117 29.40 14.51 -18.40
CA PRO A 117 30.16 15.56 -17.74
C PRO A 117 31.14 16.14 -18.75
N LEU A 118 31.07 17.46 -18.95
CA LEU A 118 32.08 18.20 -19.71
C LEU A 118 33.43 17.85 -19.07
N LEU A 119 34.27 17.13 -19.83
CA LEU A 119 35.68 16.97 -19.50
C LEU A 119 36.25 18.39 -19.41
N VAL A 120 36.38 18.91 -18.19
CA VAL A 120 37.15 20.12 -17.94
C VAL A 120 38.56 19.76 -18.40
N PRO A 121 39.11 20.41 -19.44
CA PRO A 121 40.49 20.19 -19.79
C PRO A 121 41.32 20.65 -18.59
N THR A 122 41.86 19.70 -17.83
CA THR A 122 42.99 19.98 -16.95
C THR A 122 44.08 20.48 -17.86
N GLY A 123 44.21 21.81 -17.92
CA GLY A 123 45.36 22.46 -18.51
C GLY A 123 46.57 22.03 -17.69
N ASP A 124 47.25 21.00 -18.15
CA ASP A 124 48.66 20.80 -17.85
C ASP A 124 49.38 21.98 -18.50
N THR A 125 49.48 23.07 -17.73
CA THR A 125 50.46 24.12 -17.97
C THR A 125 51.78 23.61 -17.41
N ALA A 126 52.61 23.13 -18.33
CA ALA A 126 54.03 22.84 -18.14
C ALA A 126 54.81 24.09 -17.71
#